data_AF-A0A4R4D0V7-F1
#
_entry.id   AF-A0A4R4D0V7-F1
#
_cell.length_a   1.000
_cell.length_b   1.000
_cell.length_c   1.000
_cell.angle_alpha   90.00
_cell.angle_beta   90.00
_cell.angle_gamma   90.00
#
_symmetry.space_group_name_H-M   'P 1'
#
loop_
_entity.id
_entity.type
_entity.pdbx_description
1 polymer ?
#
loop_
_entity_poly.entity_id
_entity_poly.type
_entity_poly.pdbx_seq_one_letter_code
_entity_poly.pdbx_strand_id
1 'polypeptide(L)'
;MKNSTNKIIVFAATVVFLLTLGFSWTHTDRDIIPFMNQVFPEAQSFQKIASSPVIYEGRTKDQNGEEERVGYVVIEQAVAYGGPIKMVTGIDLKGKIVGTVIAAHKDTPSFIDKVIEQKYLEKFIGKDITDPLSINKDIDRISGATFSSRGIAKAISRGSHAVARDEFGLDVKDEVQPFKFGSKEIAVIALVIPAVIGVAFKQRKLRWIALIGSLVFIGFQYNTSISLANIAALLMGNFPSIRENLVWYILLIGIPVITLILGKNVYCFWLCPFGALQEITAKVGGGKFKCCNKAIEAKAAKIRYILIYLALIGAFLTKSPSFAGYEPFATLFGRQGFGIQWLILPAVIFSSFFISRFWCRFFCPGLILNEIILRPRRYIMGILEKVSLENAKLKKVPGIKRTQRTQGTQGTKGIEEIEARSTNELNNIEVKE
;
A
#
# COMPACT_ATOMS: atom_id res chain seq x y z
N MET A 1 -12.05 33.70 -10.70
CA MET A 1 -12.51 32.53 -11.50
C MET A 1 -11.62 31.28 -11.36
N LYS A 2 -10.29 31.35 -11.51
CA LYS A 2 -9.36 30.19 -11.48
C LYS A 2 -9.44 29.28 -10.23
N ASN A 3 -9.83 29.84 -9.08
CA ASN A 3 -9.94 29.09 -7.82
C ASN A 3 -11.26 28.30 -7.69
N SER A 4 -12.31 28.71 -8.40
CA SER A 4 -13.61 28.00 -8.41
C SER A 4 -13.55 26.78 -9.32
N THR A 5 -12.97 26.94 -10.52
CA THR A 5 -12.79 25.84 -11.49
C THR A 5 -11.94 24.69 -10.91
N ASN A 6 -10.87 24.99 -10.16
CA ASN A 6 -10.09 23.96 -9.48
C ASN A 6 -10.90 23.21 -8.41
N LYS A 7 -11.78 23.90 -7.67
CA LYS A 7 -12.64 23.26 -6.67
C LYS A 7 -13.66 22.34 -7.32
N ILE A 8 -14.25 22.76 -8.43
CA ILE A 8 -15.21 21.95 -9.21
C ILE A 8 -14.54 20.69 -9.77
N ILE A 9 -13.33 20.81 -10.34
CA ILE A 9 -12.58 19.66 -10.87
C ILE A 9 -12.24 18.67 -9.75
N VAL A 10 -11.76 19.15 -8.60
CA VAL A 10 -11.44 18.28 -7.45
C VAL A 10 -12.71 17.63 -6.90
N PHE A 11 -13.82 18.35 -6.84
CA PHE A 11 -15.11 17.80 -6.41
C PHE A 11 -15.60 16.70 -7.36
N ALA A 12 -15.61 16.97 -8.67
CA ALA A 12 -16.00 15.98 -9.68
C ALA A 12 -15.11 14.74 -9.65
N ALA A 13 -13.78 14.91 -9.56
CA ALA A 13 -12.84 13.79 -9.43
C ALA A 13 -13.07 12.98 -8.14
N THR A 14 -13.46 13.64 -7.05
CA THR A 14 -13.79 12.97 -5.78
C THR A 14 -15.11 12.21 -5.87
N VAL A 15 -16.12 12.76 -6.55
CA VAL A 15 -17.40 12.06 -6.78
C VAL A 15 -17.18 10.83 -7.67
N VAL A 16 -16.44 10.96 -8.77
CA VAL A 16 -16.08 9.81 -9.64
C VAL A 16 -15.28 8.76 -8.87
N PHE A 17 -14.34 9.19 -8.03
CA PHE A 17 -13.60 8.29 -7.14
C PHE A 17 -14.52 7.53 -6.19
N LEU A 18 -15.47 8.20 -5.53
CA LEU A 18 -16.40 7.55 -4.59
C LEU A 18 -17.38 6.61 -5.31
N LEU A 19 -17.85 6.98 -6.50
CA LEU A 19 -18.71 6.12 -7.33
C LEU A 19 -17.97 4.85 -7.79
N THR A 20 -16.73 5.00 -8.26
CA THR A 20 -15.91 3.86 -8.69
C THR A 20 -15.52 2.97 -7.52
N LEU A 21 -15.26 3.54 -6.34
CA LEU A 21 -15.07 2.79 -5.10
C LEU A 21 -16.31 1.96 -4.77
N GLY A 22 -17.51 2.56 -4.78
CA GLY A 22 -18.77 1.85 -4.52
C GLY A 22 -19.03 0.73 -5.53
N PHE A 23 -18.81 0.98 -6.82
CA PHE A 23 -18.93 -0.03 -7.87
C PHE A 23 -17.93 -1.20 -7.72
N SER A 24 -16.73 -0.91 -7.19
CA SER A 24 -15.73 -1.94 -6.92
C SER A 24 -16.21 -2.98 -5.89
N TRP A 25 -17.04 -2.55 -4.94
CA TRP A 25 -17.57 -3.41 -3.87
C TRP A 25 -18.82 -4.22 -4.29
N THR A 26 -19.62 -3.75 -5.25
CA THR A 26 -20.92 -4.38 -5.57
C THR A 26 -20.87 -5.47 -6.63
N HIS A 27 -19.81 -5.55 -7.43
CA HIS A 27 -19.78 -6.43 -8.59
C HIS A 27 -18.69 -7.50 -8.44
N THR A 28 -19.01 -8.63 -7.84
CA THR A 28 -18.10 -9.76 -7.69
C THR A 28 -18.85 -11.03 -8.05
N ASP A 29 -18.73 -11.46 -9.30
CA ASP A 29 -18.36 -12.83 -9.68
C ASP A 29 -18.28 -12.93 -11.20
N ARG A 30 -17.14 -13.41 -11.71
CA ARG A 30 -17.08 -13.95 -13.08
C ARG A 30 -17.72 -15.32 -13.05
N ASP A 31 -18.22 -15.78 -14.20
CA ASP A 31 -18.65 -17.16 -14.35
C ASP A 31 -17.48 -18.10 -13.99
N ILE A 32 -17.66 -18.91 -12.93
CA ILE A 32 -16.62 -19.80 -12.40
C ILE A 32 -16.68 -21.18 -13.08
N ILE A 33 -17.78 -21.48 -13.79
CA ILE A 33 -18.02 -22.77 -14.44
C ILE A 33 -16.85 -23.20 -15.35
N PRO A 34 -16.27 -22.33 -16.21
CA PRO A 34 -15.14 -22.74 -17.06
C PRO A 34 -13.93 -23.24 -16.28
N PHE A 35 -13.67 -22.67 -15.10
CA PHE A 35 -12.54 -23.05 -14.25
C PHE A 35 -12.80 -24.37 -13.51
N MET A 36 -14.06 -24.66 -13.17
CA MET A 36 -14.44 -25.95 -12.58
C MET A 36 -14.25 -27.09 -13.58
N ASN A 37 -14.67 -26.89 -14.83
CA ASN A 37 -14.44 -27.84 -15.92
C ASN A 37 -12.93 -28.09 -16.18
N GLN A 38 -12.08 -27.08 -15.95
CA GLN A 38 -10.64 -27.22 -16.14
C GLN A 38 -9.98 -28.11 -15.08
N VAL A 39 -10.44 -28.06 -13.82
CA VAL A 39 -9.90 -28.89 -12.73
C VAL A 39 -10.56 -30.27 -12.65
N PHE A 40 -11.78 -30.40 -13.17
CA PHE A 40 -12.56 -31.65 -13.21
C PHE A 40 -13.24 -31.81 -14.59
N PRO A 41 -12.49 -32.21 -15.62
CA PRO A 41 -13.04 -32.42 -16.96
C PRO A 41 -14.00 -33.62 -17.05
N GLU A 42 -13.92 -34.56 -16.11
CA GLU A 42 -14.76 -35.76 -16.04
C GLU A 42 -16.16 -35.48 -15.46
N ALA A 43 -16.36 -34.35 -14.79
CA ALA A 43 -17.65 -33.96 -14.24
C ALA A 43 -18.55 -33.37 -15.33
N GLN A 44 -19.77 -33.89 -15.44
CA GLN A 44 -20.81 -33.40 -16.35
C GLN A 44 -21.65 -32.27 -15.73
N SER A 45 -21.76 -32.23 -14.40
CA SER A 45 -22.48 -31.19 -13.67
C SER A 45 -21.82 -30.88 -12.32
N PHE A 46 -22.12 -29.70 -11.79
CA PHE A 46 -21.63 -29.23 -10.50
C PHE A 46 -22.79 -28.76 -9.63
N GLN A 47 -22.98 -29.39 -8.47
CA GLN A 47 -23.98 -28.96 -7.48
C GLN A 47 -23.29 -28.23 -6.33
N LYS A 48 -23.72 -27.00 -6.03
CA LYS A 48 -23.18 -26.26 -4.87
C LYS A 48 -23.67 -26.90 -3.56
N ILE A 49 -22.74 -27.26 -2.68
CA ILE A 49 -23.03 -27.90 -1.39
C ILE A 49 -22.68 -27.02 -0.18
N ALA A 50 -21.69 -26.11 -0.32
CA ALA A 50 -21.31 -25.17 0.74
C ALA A 50 -21.11 -23.74 0.19
N SER A 51 -21.23 -22.74 1.08
CA SER A 51 -21.07 -21.32 0.73
C SER A 51 -19.92 -20.62 1.45
N SER A 52 -19.30 -21.23 2.46
CA SER A 52 -18.15 -20.66 3.17
C SER A 52 -17.21 -21.77 3.69
N PRO A 53 -16.17 -22.16 2.93
CA PRO A 53 -15.87 -21.73 1.57
C PRO A 53 -16.89 -22.26 0.55
N VAL A 54 -16.85 -21.76 -0.69
CA VAL A 54 -17.77 -22.21 -1.73
C VAL A 54 -17.29 -23.57 -2.23
N ILE A 55 -18.10 -24.62 -2.01
CA ILE A 55 -17.81 -26.00 -2.43
C ILE A 55 -18.89 -26.47 -3.39
N TYR A 56 -18.45 -27.07 -4.48
CA TYR A 56 -19.27 -27.76 -5.46
C TYR A 56 -18.93 -29.25 -5.44
N GLU A 57 -19.95 -30.07 -5.57
CA GLU A 57 -19.85 -31.50 -5.84
C GLU A 57 -19.89 -31.73 -7.35
N GLY A 58 -18.85 -32.38 -7.90
CA GLY A 58 -18.82 -32.80 -9.30
C GLY A 58 -19.55 -34.12 -9.46
N ARG A 59 -20.44 -34.22 -10.46
CA ARG A 59 -21.18 -35.43 -10.79
C ARG A 59 -21.00 -35.84 -12.24
N THR A 60 -21.03 -37.13 -12.48
CA THR A 60 -21.10 -37.74 -13.81
C THR A 60 -22.28 -38.70 -13.86
N LYS A 61 -22.72 -39.07 -15.06
CA LYS A 61 -23.71 -40.13 -15.24
C LYS A 61 -23.00 -41.43 -15.54
N ASP A 62 -23.34 -42.48 -14.80
CA ASP A 62 -22.84 -43.83 -15.07
C ASP A 62 -23.48 -44.42 -16.35
N GLN A 63 -23.10 -45.65 -16.70
CA GLN A 63 -23.64 -46.35 -17.88
C GLN A 63 -25.15 -46.64 -17.79
N ASN A 64 -25.74 -46.55 -16.59
CA ASN A 64 -27.15 -46.77 -16.31
C ASN A 64 -27.95 -45.45 -16.21
N GLY A 65 -27.27 -44.30 -16.29
CA GLY A 65 -27.86 -42.97 -16.15
C GLY A 65 -28.03 -42.48 -14.71
N GLU A 66 -27.51 -43.21 -13.72
CA GLU A 66 -27.47 -42.77 -12.33
C GLU A 66 -26.36 -41.74 -12.11
N GLU A 67 -26.63 -40.73 -11.29
CA GLU A 67 -25.63 -39.70 -10.97
C GLU A 67 -24.63 -40.23 -9.95
N GLU A 68 -23.37 -40.35 -10.37
CA GLU A 68 -22.26 -40.72 -9.51
C GLU A 68 -21.42 -39.47 -9.18
N ARG A 69 -21.01 -39.36 -7.91
CA ARG A 69 -20.08 -38.33 -7.46
C ARG A 69 -18.68 -38.66 -7.97
N VAL A 70 -17.99 -37.69 -8.57
CA VAL A 70 -16.59 -37.87 -9.03
C VAL A 70 -15.58 -37.13 -8.15
N GLY A 71 -16.02 -36.13 -7.39
CA GLY A 71 -15.17 -35.38 -6.48
C GLY A 71 -15.76 -34.04 -6.07
N TYR A 72 -14.89 -33.17 -5.57
CA TYR A 72 -15.24 -31.86 -5.04
C TYR A 72 -14.42 -30.77 -5.71
N VAL A 73 -15.05 -29.62 -5.94
CA VAL A 73 -14.40 -28.40 -6.39
C VAL A 73 -14.61 -27.32 -5.33
N VAL A 74 -13.51 -26.86 -4.74
CA VAL A 74 -13.54 -25.78 -3.75
C VAL A 74 -12.99 -24.50 -4.36
N ILE A 75 -13.71 -23.41 -4.10
CA ILE A 75 -13.34 -22.07 -4.53
C ILE A 75 -13.04 -21.26 -3.27
N GLU A 76 -11.80 -20.83 -3.15
CA GLU A 76 -11.32 -20.10 -1.98
C GLU A 76 -10.40 -18.94 -2.39
N GLN A 77 -10.33 -17.90 -1.56
CA GLN A 77 -9.51 -16.72 -1.83
C GLN A 77 -8.55 -16.38 -0.69
N ALA A 78 -7.38 -15.86 -1.04
CA ALA A 78 -6.42 -15.34 -0.07
C ALA A 78 -5.75 -14.06 -0.59
N VAL A 79 -5.19 -13.27 0.32
CA VAL A 79 -4.48 -12.03 -0.02
C VAL A 79 -3.08 -12.37 -0.54
N ALA A 80 -2.77 -11.91 -1.75
CA ALA A 80 -1.47 -12.00 -2.41
C ALA A 80 -0.74 -10.64 -2.39
N TYR A 81 0.29 -10.42 -3.21
CA TYR A 81 1.08 -9.16 -3.14
C TYR A 81 0.24 -7.95 -3.55
N GLY A 82 -0.35 -8.00 -4.75
CA GLY A 82 -1.12 -6.91 -5.32
C GLY A 82 -2.61 -6.90 -4.94
N GLY A 83 -3.11 -7.93 -4.27
CA GLY A 83 -4.53 -8.05 -3.89
C GLY A 83 -4.97 -9.52 -3.77
N PRO A 84 -6.27 -9.82 -3.59
CA PRO A 84 -6.74 -11.18 -3.44
C PRO A 84 -6.54 -12.00 -4.73
N ILE A 85 -6.28 -13.29 -4.52
CA ILE A 85 -6.23 -14.33 -5.54
C ILE A 85 -7.28 -15.38 -5.19
N LYS A 86 -8.14 -15.68 -6.16
CA LYS A 86 -9.22 -16.67 -6.07
C LYS A 86 -8.75 -17.94 -6.80
N MET A 87 -8.66 -19.02 -6.06
CA MET A 87 -8.25 -20.33 -6.54
C MET A 87 -9.47 -21.23 -6.67
N VAL A 88 -9.44 -22.10 -7.68
CA VAL A 88 -10.35 -23.23 -7.84
C VAL A 88 -9.50 -24.48 -7.74
N THR A 89 -9.86 -25.37 -6.82
CA THR A 89 -9.10 -26.59 -6.51
C THR A 89 -10.04 -27.79 -6.66
N GLY A 90 -9.65 -28.74 -7.51
CA GLY A 90 -10.32 -30.03 -7.66
C GLY A 90 -9.70 -31.07 -6.72
N ILE A 91 -10.54 -31.77 -5.98
CA ILE A 91 -10.21 -32.85 -5.05
C ILE A 91 -11.00 -34.11 -5.43
N ASP A 92 -10.33 -35.25 -5.59
CA ASP A 92 -10.98 -36.53 -5.86
C ASP A 92 -11.59 -37.17 -4.60
N LEU A 93 -12.34 -38.26 -4.78
CA LEU A 93 -12.93 -39.03 -3.67
C LEU A 93 -11.92 -39.70 -2.75
N LYS A 94 -10.63 -39.71 -3.10
CA LYS A 94 -9.54 -40.24 -2.26
C LYS A 94 -8.88 -39.14 -1.44
N GLY A 95 -9.37 -37.90 -1.53
CA GLY A 95 -8.78 -36.76 -0.85
C GLY A 95 -7.46 -36.30 -1.46
N LYS A 96 -7.25 -36.52 -2.77
CA LYS A 96 -6.10 -36.01 -3.51
C LYS A 96 -6.49 -34.82 -4.37
N ILE A 97 -5.59 -33.83 -4.41
CA ILE A 97 -5.74 -32.68 -5.32
C ILE A 97 -5.48 -33.15 -6.75
N VAL A 98 -6.46 -33.02 -7.64
CA VAL A 98 -6.34 -33.41 -9.05
C VAL A 98 -6.09 -32.23 -9.99
N GLY A 99 -6.43 -31.01 -9.56
CA GLY A 99 -6.22 -29.82 -10.37
C GLY A 99 -6.30 -28.53 -9.56
N THR A 100 -5.54 -27.52 -9.98
CA THR A 100 -5.63 -26.16 -9.40
C THR A 100 -5.57 -25.12 -10.50
N VAL A 101 -6.40 -24.08 -10.41
CA VAL A 101 -6.42 -22.97 -11.37
C VAL A 101 -6.70 -21.64 -10.69
N ILE A 102 -6.11 -20.57 -11.21
CA ILE A 102 -6.38 -19.19 -10.79
C ILE A 102 -7.64 -18.72 -11.54
N ALA A 103 -8.80 -18.65 -10.87
CA ALA A 103 -10.03 -18.14 -11.47
C ALA A 103 -10.04 -16.61 -11.59
N ALA A 104 -9.45 -15.92 -10.61
CA ALA A 104 -9.30 -14.48 -10.64
C ALA A 104 -8.13 -14.05 -9.76
N HIS A 105 -7.40 -13.01 -10.16
CA HIS A 105 -6.39 -12.40 -9.30
C HIS A 105 -6.39 -10.88 -9.45
N LYS A 106 -5.96 -10.22 -8.38
CA LYS A 106 -5.68 -8.77 -8.35
C LYS A 106 -4.19 -8.48 -8.17
N ASP A 107 -3.36 -9.52 -8.26
CA ASP A 107 -1.91 -9.42 -8.13
C ASP A 107 -1.24 -8.75 -9.34
N THR A 108 0.04 -8.39 -9.24
CA THR A 108 0.81 -7.79 -10.32
C THR A 108 1.07 -8.85 -11.41
N PRO A 109 0.76 -8.57 -12.69
CA PRO A 109 0.87 -9.55 -13.77
C PRO A 109 2.22 -10.29 -13.80
N SER A 110 3.33 -9.57 -13.65
CA SER A 110 4.67 -10.17 -13.66
C SER A 110 4.90 -11.23 -12.58
N PHE A 111 4.23 -11.14 -11.42
CA PHE A 111 4.34 -12.18 -10.39
C PHE A 111 3.53 -13.42 -10.78
N ILE A 112 2.40 -13.24 -11.46
CA ILE A 112 1.54 -14.35 -11.92
C ILE A 112 2.17 -15.06 -13.11
N ASP A 113 2.71 -14.31 -14.07
CA ASP A 113 3.45 -14.87 -15.20
C ASP A 113 4.57 -15.78 -14.69
N LYS A 114 5.32 -15.32 -13.68
CA LYS A 114 6.36 -16.11 -13.03
C LYS A 114 5.85 -17.37 -12.33
N VAL A 115 4.66 -17.32 -11.72
CA VAL A 115 4.00 -18.48 -11.10
C VAL A 115 3.62 -19.52 -12.15
N ILE A 116 3.07 -19.06 -13.28
CA ILE A 116 2.64 -19.90 -14.40
C ILE A 116 3.87 -20.53 -15.09
N GLU A 117 4.88 -19.72 -15.42
CA GLU A 117 6.13 -20.17 -16.07
C GLU A 117 6.86 -21.25 -15.25
N GLN A 118 6.83 -21.13 -13.91
CA GLN A 118 7.45 -22.11 -13.01
C GLN A 118 6.55 -23.30 -12.67
N LYS A 119 5.41 -23.45 -13.36
CA LYS A 119 4.46 -24.56 -13.15
C LYS A 119 4.07 -24.74 -11.69
N TYR A 120 3.93 -23.64 -10.96
CA TYR A 120 3.76 -23.68 -9.51
C TYR A 120 2.47 -24.36 -9.07
N LEU A 121 1.40 -24.20 -9.87
CA LEU A 121 0.09 -24.81 -9.63
C LEU A 121 0.14 -26.35 -9.73
N GLU A 122 0.98 -26.88 -10.61
CA GLU A 122 1.16 -28.33 -10.77
C GLU A 122 1.78 -28.98 -9.53
N LYS A 123 2.52 -28.22 -8.71
CA LYS A 123 3.14 -28.72 -7.46
C LYS A 123 2.13 -29.16 -6.39
N PHE A 124 0.86 -28.78 -6.55
CA PHE A 124 -0.22 -29.16 -5.65
C PHE A 124 -0.90 -30.46 -6.07
N ILE A 125 -0.77 -30.86 -7.34
CA ILE A 125 -1.44 -32.05 -7.88
C ILE A 125 -0.83 -33.31 -7.23
N GLY A 126 -1.69 -34.23 -6.81
CA GLY A 126 -1.35 -35.48 -6.14
C GLY A 126 -1.12 -35.36 -4.62
N LYS A 127 -1.08 -34.14 -4.07
CA LYS A 127 -0.96 -33.93 -2.62
C LYS A 127 -2.27 -34.26 -1.90
N ASP A 128 -2.13 -34.60 -0.62
CA ASP A 128 -3.26 -34.90 0.24
C ASP A 128 -3.95 -33.62 0.73
N ILE A 129 -5.27 -33.65 0.86
CA ILE A 129 -6.03 -32.53 1.43
C ILE A 129 -5.76 -32.29 2.92
N THR A 130 -5.08 -33.23 3.59
CA THR A 130 -4.62 -33.07 4.97
C THR A 130 -3.20 -32.54 5.09
N ASP A 131 -2.46 -32.45 3.98
CA ASP A 131 -1.10 -31.93 3.96
C ASP A 131 -1.09 -30.43 4.34
N PRO A 132 0.02 -29.88 4.87
CA PRO A 132 0.10 -28.47 5.21
C PRO A 132 -0.14 -27.53 4.01
N LEU A 133 0.21 -27.95 2.80
CA LEU A 133 0.08 -27.19 1.54
C LEU A 133 0.65 -25.77 1.66
N SER A 134 1.76 -25.64 2.38
CA SER A 134 2.29 -24.36 2.85
C SER A 134 3.77 -24.17 2.49
N ILE A 135 4.12 -22.89 2.32
CA ILE A 135 5.47 -22.51 1.92
C ILE A 135 6.50 -22.82 3.02
N ASN A 136 7.61 -23.45 2.62
CA ASN A 136 8.71 -23.93 3.46
C ASN A 136 8.36 -25.14 4.35
N LYS A 137 7.25 -25.83 4.07
CA LYS A 137 7.00 -27.16 4.64
C LYS A 137 7.02 -28.19 3.54
N ASP A 138 6.00 -28.14 2.68
CA ASP A 138 5.77 -29.13 1.64
C ASP A 138 5.58 -28.48 0.26
N ILE A 139 5.57 -27.13 0.20
CA ILE A 139 5.55 -26.34 -1.04
C ILE A 139 6.75 -25.37 -1.05
N ASP A 140 7.47 -25.32 -2.17
CA ASP A 140 8.58 -24.37 -2.36
C ASP A 140 8.08 -22.97 -2.69
N ARG A 141 8.69 -21.93 -2.13
CA ARG A 141 8.41 -20.56 -2.56
C ARG A 141 8.96 -20.26 -3.96
N ILE A 142 8.34 -19.30 -4.64
CA ILE A 142 8.93 -18.67 -5.82
C ILE A 142 9.76 -17.45 -5.41
N SER A 143 11.05 -17.48 -5.73
CA SER A 143 11.96 -16.35 -5.50
C SER A 143 11.50 -15.13 -6.31
N GLY A 144 11.33 -13.99 -5.65
CA GLY A 144 10.81 -12.76 -6.27
C GLY A 144 9.27 -12.67 -6.34
N ALA A 145 8.53 -13.78 -6.30
CA ALA A 145 7.06 -13.79 -6.23
C ALA A 145 6.57 -14.44 -4.93
N THR A 146 7.28 -14.19 -3.83
CA THR A 146 7.08 -14.92 -2.56
C THR A 146 5.72 -14.62 -1.91
N PHE A 147 5.25 -13.37 -1.97
CA PHE A 147 3.93 -13.00 -1.45
C PHE A 147 2.80 -13.60 -2.31
N SER A 148 2.96 -13.59 -3.63
CA SER A 148 2.01 -14.17 -4.58
C SER A 148 1.90 -15.68 -4.45
N SER A 149 3.03 -16.40 -4.49
CA SER A 149 3.08 -17.86 -4.27
C SER A 149 2.52 -18.26 -2.90
N ARG A 150 2.72 -17.43 -1.86
CA ARG A 150 2.13 -17.66 -0.54
C ARG A 150 0.62 -17.50 -0.54
N GLY A 151 0.11 -16.45 -1.20
CA GLY A 151 -1.34 -16.24 -1.34
C GLY A 151 -2.01 -17.45 -2.01
N ILE A 152 -1.42 -17.95 -3.09
CA ILE A 152 -1.90 -19.15 -3.80
C ILE A 152 -1.92 -20.37 -2.88
N ALA A 153 -0.77 -20.70 -2.25
CA ALA A 153 -0.67 -21.84 -1.34
C ALA A 153 -1.70 -21.76 -0.21
N LYS A 154 -1.90 -20.55 0.35
CA LYS A 154 -2.86 -20.31 1.42
C LYS A 154 -4.32 -20.49 0.99
N ALA A 155 -4.67 -20.06 -0.23
CA ALA A 155 -6.02 -20.26 -0.77
C ALA A 155 -6.29 -21.75 -1.03
N ILE A 156 -5.33 -22.46 -1.63
CA ILE A 156 -5.44 -23.91 -1.87
C ILE A 156 -5.54 -24.67 -0.54
N SER A 157 -4.62 -24.43 0.40
CA SER A 157 -4.62 -25.06 1.73
C SER A 157 -5.96 -24.89 2.45
N ARG A 158 -6.47 -23.66 2.56
CA ARG A 158 -7.75 -23.39 3.23
C ARG A 158 -8.93 -24.07 2.55
N GLY A 159 -8.97 -24.05 1.22
CA GLY A 159 -10.00 -24.72 0.45
C GLY A 159 -9.96 -26.24 0.65
N SER A 160 -8.78 -26.84 0.49
CA SER A 160 -8.56 -28.28 0.66
C SER A 160 -8.88 -28.75 2.08
N HIS A 161 -8.43 -28.04 3.11
CA HIS A 161 -8.73 -28.39 4.49
C HIS A 161 -10.22 -28.23 4.83
N ALA A 162 -10.93 -27.29 4.21
CA ALA A 162 -12.37 -27.18 4.38
C ALA A 162 -13.09 -28.40 3.82
N VAL A 163 -12.73 -28.85 2.61
CA VAL A 163 -13.26 -30.12 2.06
C VAL A 163 -12.88 -31.30 2.96
N ALA A 164 -11.66 -31.35 3.48
CA ALA A 164 -11.24 -32.42 4.40
C ALA A 164 -12.11 -32.49 5.67
N ARG A 165 -12.47 -31.35 6.26
CA ARG A 165 -13.33 -31.28 7.45
C ARG A 165 -14.79 -31.55 7.13
N ASP A 166 -15.31 -30.85 6.13
CA ASP A 166 -16.76 -30.77 5.88
C ASP A 166 -17.27 -32.00 5.12
N GLU A 167 -16.47 -32.55 4.20
CA GLU A 167 -16.88 -33.65 3.33
C GLU A 167 -16.25 -35.00 3.70
N PHE A 168 -15.01 -35.01 4.21
CA PHE A 168 -14.31 -36.23 4.60
C PHE A 168 -14.33 -36.51 6.12
N GLY A 169 -14.83 -35.57 6.94
CA GLY A 169 -14.89 -35.73 8.40
C GLY A 169 -13.52 -35.83 9.08
N LEU A 170 -12.46 -35.34 8.44
CA LEU A 170 -11.09 -35.41 8.93
C LEU A 170 -10.79 -34.23 9.86
N ASP A 171 -10.13 -34.50 11.00
CA ASP A 171 -9.65 -33.44 11.91
C ASP A 171 -8.38 -32.78 11.35
N VAL A 172 -8.58 -31.90 10.37
CA VAL A 172 -7.52 -31.07 9.78
C VAL A 172 -7.64 -29.65 10.32
N LYS A 173 -6.61 -29.21 11.04
CA LYS A 173 -6.53 -27.83 11.53
C LYS A 173 -5.77 -26.99 10.52
N ASP A 174 -6.37 -25.86 10.16
CA ASP A 174 -5.67 -24.85 9.40
C ASP A 174 -4.43 -24.41 10.18
N GLU A 175 -3.31 -24.29 9.46
CA GLU A 175 -2.10 -23.77 10.06
C GLU A 175 -2.33 -22.33 10.53
N VAL A 176 -2.53 -22.18 11.83
CA VAL A 176 -2.43 -20.87 12.48
C VAL A 176 -0.95 -20.52 12.46
N GLN A 177 -0.53 -19.78 11.42
CA GLN A 177 0.83 -19.27 11.37
C GLN A 177 1.09 -18.53 12.68
N PRO A 178 2.09 -18.97 13.49
CA PRO A 178 2.41 -18.29 14.73
C PRO A 178 2.79 -16.85 14.41
N PHE A 179 2.61 -15.96 15.38
CA PHE A 179 3.08 -14.58 15.23
C PHE A 179 4.59 -14.60 15.03
N LYS A 180 5.03 -14.47 13.77
CA LYS A 180 6.45 -14.49 13.42
C LYS A 180 6.99 -13.08 13.58
N PHE A 181 7.29 -12.71 14.81
CA PHE A 181 8.15 -11.55 15.07
C PHE A 181 9.58 -11.96 14.72
N GLY A 182 10.04 -11.53 13.55
CA GLY A 182 11.32 -11.95 12.99
C GLY A 182 12.29 -10.80 12.77
N SER A 183 13.34 -11.10 12.01
CA SER A 183 14.36 -10.11 11.65
C SER A 183 13.80 -8.93 10.86
N LYS A 184 12.65 -9.09 10.19
CA LYS A 184 11.98 -8.04 9.42
C LYS A 184 11.42 -6.95 10.32
N GLU A 185 10.63 -7.35 11.31
CA GLU A 185 9.98 -6.47 12.27
C GLU A 185 11.03 -5.74 13.09
N ILE A 186 12.03 -6.47 13.59
CA ILE A 186 13.16 -5.91 14.35
C ILE A 186 13.90 -4.86 13.52
N ALA A 187 14.25 -5.19 12.27
CA ALA A 187 14.96 -4.25 11.41
C ALA A 187 14.16 -2.98 11.13
N VAL A 188 12.85 -3.10 10.85
CA VAL A 188 12.00 -1.94 10.61
C VAL A 188 11.88 -1.08 11.87
N ILE A 189 11.63 -1.68 13.02
CA ILE A 189 11.56 -0.95 14.30
C ILE A 189 12.91 -0.26 14.60
N ALA A 190 14.03 -0.95 14.40
CA ALA A 190 15.37 -0.40 14.57
C ALA A 190 15.69 0.76 13.61
N LEU A 191 15.00 0.87 12.46
CA LEU A 191 15.10 2.02 11.55
C LEU A 191 14.13 3.15 11.94
N VAL A 192 12.94 2.82 12.44
CA VAL A 192 11.94 3.80 12.88
C VAL A 192 12.42 4.58 14.10
N ILE A 193 13.09 3.93 15.06
CA ILE A 193 13.61 4.59 16.28
C ILE A 193 14.56 5.76 15.95
N PRO A 194 15.68 5.57 15.22
CA PRO A 194 16.58 6.67 14.87
C PRO A 194 15.91 7.69 13.94
N ALA A 195 14.92 7.28 13.14
CA ALA A 195 14.12 8.23 12.36
C ALA A 195 13.31 9.17 13.26
N VAL A 196 12.58 8.64 14.24
CA VAL A 196 11.78 9.43 15.19
C VAL A 196 12.67 10.32 16.05
N ILE A 197 13.74 9.77 16.62
CA ILE A 197 14.73 10.53 17.41
C ILE A 197 15.33 11.65 16.56
N GLY A 198 15.77 11.33 15.35
CA GLY A 198 16.37 12.32 14.45
C GLY A 198 15.38 13.42 14.04
N VAL A 199 14.11 13.11 13.84
CA VAL A 199 13.06 14.12 13.54
C VAL A 199 12.79 15.02 14.74
N ALA A 200 12.76 14.46 15.95
CA ALA A 200 12.51 15.19 17.19
C ALA A 200 13.69 16.09 17.57
N PHE A 201 14.91 15.54 17.59
CA PHE A 201 16.15 16.23 18.00
C PHE A 201 16.91 16.88 16.85
N LYS A 202 16.38 16.86 15.62
CA LYS A 202 16.98 17.46 14.41
C LYS A 202 18.41 16.94 14.09
N GLN A 203 18.71 15.69 14.43
CA GLN A 203 20.05 15.12 14.24
C GLN A 203 20.28 14.63 12.80
N ARG A 204 21.20 15.27 12.07
CA ARG A 204 21.50 14.94 10.66
C ARG A 204 22.19 13.58 10.48
N LYS A 205 23.02 13.14 11.44
CA LYS A 205 23.74 11.85 11.35
C LYS A 205 22.77 10.67 11.37
N LEU A 206 21.80 10.68 12.28
CA LEU A 206 20.77 9.66 12.39
C LEU A 206 19.92 9.53 11.11
N ARG A 207 19.73 10.64 10.39
CA ARG A 207 19.02 10.63 9.11
C ARG A 207 19.70 9.74 8.09
N TRP A 208 21.02 9.89 7.92
CA TRP A 208 21.76 9.09 6.94
C TRP A 208 21.82 7.62 7.34
N ILE A 209 21.93 7.32 8.64
CA ILE A 209 21.86 5.95 9.16
C ILE A 209 20.51 5.33 8.80
N ALA A 210 19.40 6.03 9.07
CA ALA A 210 18.05 5.56 8.74
C ALA A 210 17.83 5.41 7.22
N LEU A 211 18.32 6.35 6.41
CA LEU A 211 18.18 6.30 4.94
C LEU A 211 18.99 5.16 4.31
N ILE A 212 20.25 4.99 4.68
CA ILE A 212 21.08 3.90 4.17
C ILE A 212 20.53 2.55 4.65
N GLY A 213 20.17 2.46 5.93
CA GLY A 213 19.56 1.26 6.49
C GLY A 213 18.23 0.90 5.82
N SER A 214 17.35 1.88 5.58
CA SER A 214 16.10 1.64 4.86
C SER A 214 16.31 1.20 3.41
N LEU A 215 17.28 1.78 2.70
CA LEU A 215 17.63 1.35 1.34
C LEU A 215 18.01 -0.13 1.30
N VAL A 216 18.84 -0.57 2.23
CA VAL A 216 19.30 -1.96 2.31
C VAL A 216 18.18 -2.88 2.80
N PHE A 217 17.60 -2.62 3.97
CA PHE A 217 16.66 -3.54 4.61
C PHE A 217 15.24 -3.44 4.03
N ILE A 218 14.65 -2.25 3.99
CA ILE A 218 13.26 -2.07 3.50
C ILE A 218 13.19 -2.19 1.98
N GLY A 219 14.18 -1.63 1.28
CA GLY A 219 14.31 -1.70 -0.18
C GLY A 219 14.73 -3.09 -0.64
N PHE A 220 16.04 -3.37 -0.66
CA PHE A 220 16.59 -4.56 -1.31
C PHE A 220 16.31 -5.88 -0.60
N GLN A 221 16.42 -5.93 0.73
CA GLN A 221 16.30 -7.18 1.48
C GLN A 221 14.85 -7.66 1.60
N TYR A 222 13.93 -6.75 1.93
CA TYR A 222 12.54 -7.12 2.24
C TYR A 222 11.52 -6.69 1.18
N ASN A 223 11.82 -5.68 0.36
CA ASN A 223 10.92 -5.15 -0.67
C ASN A 223 9.51 -4.82 -0.12
N THR A 224 9.46 -4.08 0.99
CA THR A 224 8.20 -3.71 1.68
C THR A 224 8.00 -2.20 1.75
N SER A 225 8.26 -1.48 0.66
CA SER A 225 8.02 -0.04 0.61
C SER A 225 6.52 0.29 0.56
N ILE A 226 6.12 1.41 1.17
CA ILE A 226 4.81 2.03 0.96
C ILE A 226 4.69 2.41 -0.53
N SER A 227 3.64 1.91 -1.16
CA SER A 227 3.32 2.09 -2.57
C SER A 227 1.88 2.57 -2.72
N LEU A 228 1.53 3.16 -3.87
CA LEU A 228 0.14 3.54 -4.16
C LEU A 228 -0.75 2.30 -4.30
N ALA A 229 -0.19 1.17 -4.77
CA ALA A 229 -0.89 -0.11 -4.83
C ALA A 229 -1.28 -0.62 -3.42
N ASN A 230 -0.41 -0.46 -2.43
CA ASN A 230 -0.70 -0.80 -1.04
C ASN A 230 -1.84 0.04 -0.45
N ILE A 231 -1.89 1.33 -0.81
CA ILE A 231 -2.96 2.24 -0.38
C ILE A 231 -4.27 1.91 -1.10
N ALA A 232 -4.21 1.62 -2.41
CA ALA A 232 -5.37 1.15 -3.16
C ALA A 232 -5.91 -0.16 -2.57
N ALA A 233 -5.03 -1.09 -2.18
CA ALA A 233 -5.43 -2.35 -1.54
C ALA A 233 -6.16 -2.10 -0.22
N LEU A 234 -5.64 -1.21 0.63
CA LEU A 234 -6.29 -0.79 1.87
C LEU A 234 -7.68 -0.17 1.62
N LEU A 235 -7.80 0.71 0.62
CA LEU A 235 -9.07 1.36 0.25
C LEU A 235 -10.10 0.38 -0.33
N MET A 236 -9.64 -0.68 -1.00
CA MET A 236 -10.50 -1.75 -1.50
C MET A 236 -10.90 -2.77 -0.41
N GLY A 237 -10.50 -2.57 0.84
CA GLY A 237 -10.80 -3.50 1.94
C GLY A 237 -9.96 -4.78 1.93
N ASN A 238 -8.86 -4.81 1.17
CA ASN A 238 -7.94 -5.94 1.16
C ASN A 238 -6.99 -5.82 2.35
N PHE A 239 -7.33 -6.45 3.47
CA PHE A 239 -6.50 -6.48 4.67
C PHE A 239 -5.71 -7.80 4.75
N PRO A 240 -4.37 -7.78 4.55
CA PRO A 240 -3.55 -8.97 4.76
C PRO A 240 -3.62 -9.46 6.21
N SER A 241 -3.23 -10.71 6.49
CA SER A 241 -3.18 -11.15 7.89
C SER A 241 -2.15 -10.33 8.68
N ILE A 242 -2.59 -9.76 9.81
CA ILE A 242 -1.75 -8.95 10.72
C ILE A 242 -0.53 -9.74 11.22
N ARG A 243 -0.71 -11.04 11.47
CA ARG A 243 0.35 -11.91 12.02
C ARG A 243 1.49 -12.15 11.04
N GLU A 244 1.22 -12.07 9.74
CA GLU A 244 2.18 -12.35 8.66
C GLU A 244 2.75 -11.07 8.04
N ASN A 245 2.04 -9.95 8.15
CA ASN A 245 2.36 -8.70 7.45
C ASN A 245 2.46 -7.51 8.41
N LEU A 246 2.97 -7.72 9.63
CA LEU A 246 3.04 -6.66 10.64
C LEU A 246 3.78 -5.41 10.15
N VAL A 247 4.89 -5.60 9.42
CA VAL A 247 5.65 -4.49 8.80
C VAL A 247 4.77 -3.64 7.89
N TRP A 248 3.86 -4.25 7.13
CA TRP A 248 2.96 -3.53 6.24
C TRP A 248 2.06 -2.57 7.03
N TYR A 249 1.53 -3.02 8.18
CA TYR A 249 0.73 -2.20 9.09
C TYR A 249 1.55 -1.11 9.80
N ILE A 250 2.77 -1.43 10.25
CA ILE A 250 3.68 -0.45 10.84
C ILE A 250 3.93 0.69 9.85
N LEU A 251 4.19 0.36 8.58
CA LEU A 251 4.49 1.36 7.55
C LEU A 251 3.24 2.14 7.10
N LEU A 252 2.10 1.48 6.85
CA LEU A 252 0.90 2.15 6.31
C LEU A 252 0.01 2.83 7.34
N ILE A 253 0.06 2.42 8.60
CA ILE A 253 -0.75 3.01 9.66
C ILE A 253 0.16 3.67 10.70
N GLY A 254 1.15 2.94 11.20
CA GLY A 254 2.06 3.43 12.24
C GLY A 254 2.83 4.68 11.83
N ILE A 255 3.47 4.69 10.66
CA ILE A 255 4.25 5.86 10.21
C ILE A 255 3.39 7.09 9.93
N PRO A 256 2.20 6.98 9.29
CA PRO A 256 1.26 8.10 9.21
C PRO A 256 0.83 8.64 10.56
N VAL A 257 0.55 7.78 11.55
CA VAL A 257 0.22 8.22 12.92
C VAL A 257 1.39 8.97 13.55
N ILE A 258 2.61 8.43 13.46
CA ILE A 258 3.82 9.10 13.96
C ILE A 258 4.02 10.45 13.23
N THR A 259 3.81 10.49 11.91
CA THR A 259 3.87 11.71 11.10
C THR A 259 2.84 12.73 11.57
N LEU A 260 1.61 12.30 11.89
CA LEU A 260 0.55 13.13 12.44
C LEU A 260 0.89 13.67 13.84
N ILE A 261 1.60 12.90 14.67
CA ILE A 261 2.02 13.30 16.04
C ILE A 261 3.25 14.22 16.02
N LEU A 262 4.23 14.00 15.13
CA LEU A 262 5.43 14.83 15.03
C LEU A 262 5.26 16.06 14.13
N GLY A 263 4.30 16.03 13.21
CA GLY A 263 3.96 17.16 12.33
C GLY A 263 4.95 17.34 11.20
N LYS A 264 5.77 16.31 10.97
CA LYS A 264 6.86 16.27 10.01
C LYS A 264 6.80 14.94 9.28
N ASN A 265 7.16 14.97 8.01
CA ASN A 265 7.14 13.81 7.13
C ASN A 265 8.24 12.80 7.52
N VAL A 266 7.87 11.75 8.26
CA VAL A 266 8.83 10.73 8.70
C VAL A 266 9.17 9.77 7.56
N TYR A 267 8.16 9.22 6.87
CA TYR A 267 8.41 8.21 5.83
C TYR A 267 9.30 8.72 4.69
N CYS A 268 8.85 9.73 3.95
CA CYS A 268 9.54 10.18 2.73
C CYS A 268 10.98 10.67 2.98
N PHE A 269 11.26 11.29 4.12
CA PHE A 269 12.55 11.93 4.38
C PHE A 269 13.52 11.07 5.22
N TRP A 270 13.02 10.05 5.93
CA TRP A 270 13.84 9.24 6.84
C TRP A 270 13.83 7.75 6.56
N LEU A 271 12.74 7.20 5.98
CA LEU A 271 12.54 5.76 5.85
C LEU A 271 12.31 5.29 4.41
N CYS A 272 12.08 6.21 3.47
CA CYS A 272 11.77 5.84 2.09
C CYS A 272 13.05 5.37 1.37
N PRO A 273 13.15 4.07 0.99
CA PRO A 273 14.34 3.54 0.36
C PRO A 273 14.59 4.17 -1.02
N PHE A 274 13.53 4.45 -1.79
CA PHE A 274 13.66 5.09 -3.09
C PHE A 274 14.09 6.56 -3.00
N GLY A 275 13.70 7.25 -1.93
CA GLY A 275 14.18 8.61 -1.63
C GLY A 275 15.67 8.60 -1.25
N ALA A 276 16.08 7.62 -0.44
CA ALA A 276 17.48 7.41 -0.08
C ALA A 276 18.35 7.17 -1.32
N LEU A 277 17.92 6.28 -2.22
CA LEU A 277 18.65 6.01 -3.46
C LEU A 277 18.87 7.28 -4.27
N GLN A 278 17.82 8.06 -4.54
CA GLN A 278 17.95 9.28 -5.34
C GLN A 278 18.82 10.35 -4.66
N GLU A 279 18.82 10.44 -3.33
CA GLU A 279 19.74 11.33 -2.61
C GLU A 279 21.20 10.88 -2.75
N ILE A 280 21.47 9.57 -2.65
CA ILE A 280 22.80 9.00 -2.84
C ILE A 280 23.27 9.21 -4.27
N THR A 281 22.42 8.92 -5.27
CA THR A 281 22.71 9.14 -6.69
C THR A 281 23.03 10.60 -6.99
N ALA A 282 22.26 11.54 -6.44
CA ALA A 282 22.54 12.97 -6.61
C ALA A 282 23.87 13.38 -5.98
N LYS A 283 24.22 12.80 -4.82
CA LYS A 283 25.50 13.08 -4.15
C LYS A 283 26.69 12.56 -4.95
N VAL A 284 26.56 11.41 -5.59
CA VAL A 284 27.57 10.84 -6.50
C VAL A 284 27.68 11.66 -7.78
N GLY A 285 26.56 12.09 -8.35
CA GLY A 285 26.51 12.88 -9.58
C GLY A 285 26.93 14.35 -9.46
N GLY A 286 27.37 14.80 -8.29
CA GLY A 286 27.71 16.21 -8.07
C GLY A 286 26.50 17.14 -8.11
N GLY A 287 25.28 16.61 -7.92
CA GLY A 287 24.00 17.27 -8.06
C GLY A 287 23.78 18.42 -7.07
N LYS A 288 24.42 19.56 -7.34
CA LYS A 288 24.18 20.86 -6.69
C LYS A 288 23.09 21.67 -7.37
N PHE A 289 22.46 21.13 -8.43
CA PHE A 289 21.39 21.83 -9.12
C PHE A 289 20.18 21.97 -8.19
N LYS A 290 20.05 23.14 -7.55
CA LYS A 290 18.84 23.54 -6.83
C LYS A 290 17.73 23.66 -7.86
N CYS A 291 17.07 22.54 -8.13
CA CYS A 291 15.99 22.53 -9.10
C CYS A 291 14.90 23.51 -8.68
N CYS A 292 14.74 24.47 -9.60
CA CYS A 292 13.51 24.93 -10.21
C CYS A 292 12.78 26.09 -9.53
N ASN A 293 12.38 27.07 -10.36
CA ASN A 293 11.50 28.17 -10.02
C ASN A 293 10.19 27.64 -9.40
N LYS A 294 9.64 28.33 -8.39
CA LYS A 294 8.37 28.01 -7.70
C LYS A 294 7.21 27.67 -8.65
N ALA A 295 7.19 28.25 -9.84
CA ALA A 295 6.19 27.97 -10.87
C ALA A 295 6.22 26.52 -11.41
N ILE A 296 7.40 25.93 -11.56
CA ILE A 296 7.57 24.56 -12.05
C ILE A 296 7.13 23.57 -10.97
N GLU A 297 7.51 23.80 -9.71
CA GLU A 297 7.07 22.98 -8.59
C GLU A 297 5.55 23.01 -8.40
N ALA A 298 4.92 24.17 -8.58
CA ALA A 298 3.46 24.30 -8.54
C ALA A 298 2.77 23.52 -9.67
N LYS A 299 3.36 23.47 -10.87
CA LYS A 299 2.86 22.62 -11.98
C LYS A 299 3.05 21.13 -11.67
N ALA A 300 4.23 20.75 -11.18
CA ALA A 300 4.54 19.38 -10.77
C ALA A 300 3.57 18.88 -9.68
N ALA A 301 3.22 19.73 -8.72
CA ALA A 301 2.21 19.41 -7.72
C ALA A 301 0.87 19.00 -8.35
N LYS A 302 0.38 19.74 -9.35
CA LYS A 302 -0.87 19.38 -10.07
C LYS A 302 -0.76 18.07 -10.82
N ILE A 303 0.36 17.83 -11.51
CA ILE A 303 0.60 16.58 -12.24
C ILE A 303 0.50 15.38 -11.28
N ARG A 304 1.14 15.47 -10.11
CA ARG A 304 1.07 14.41 -9.09
C ARG A 304 -0.36 14.14 -8.62
N TYR A 305 -1.21 15.15 -8.43
CA TYR A 305 -2.63 14.95 -8.11
C TYR A 305 -3.36 14.19 -9.23
N ILE A 306 -3.16 14.61 -10.49
CA ILE A 306 -3.77 13.97 -11.65
C ILE A 306 -3.35 12.49 -11.72
N LEU A 307 -2.06 12.19 -11.55
CA LEU A 307 -1.54 10.82 -11.58
C LEU A 307 -2.15 9.95 -10.47
N ILE A 308 -2.31 10.47 -9.24
CA ILE A 308 -2.96 9.74 -8.15
C ILE A 308 -4.41 9.42 -8.50
N TYR A 309 -5.18 10.40 -8.96
CA TYR A 309 -6.59 10.19 -9.32
C TYR A 309 -6.73 9.18 -10.45
N LEU A 310 -5.95 9.31 -11.53
CA LEU A 310 -5.98 8.36 -12.64
C LEU A 310 -5.57 6.95 -12.21
N ALA A 311 -4.51 6.83 -11.42
CA ALA A 311 -4.02 5.54 -10.93
C ALA A 311 -5.04 4.85 -10.00
N LEU A 312 -5.66 5.61 -9.08
CA LEU A 312 -6.67 5.07 -8.17
C LEU A 312 -7.98 4.74 -8.89
N ILE A 313 -8.49 5.62 -9.76
CA ILE A 313 -9.68 5.34 -10.57
C ILE A 313 -9.45 4.10 -11.41
N GLY A 314 -8.31 4.00 -12.10
CA GLY A 314 -7.96 2.82 -12.89
C GLY A 314 -7.86 1.56 -12.03
N ALA A 315 -7.31 1.64 -10.82
CA ALA A 315 -7.28 0.52 -9.88
C ALA A 315 -8.68 0.07 -9.43
N PHE A 316 -9.61 0.99 -9.18
CA PHE A 316 -10.98 0.62 -8.82
C PHE A 316 -11.78 0.08 -10.02
N LEU A 317 -11.59 0.64 -11.21
CA LEU A 317 -12.22 0.17 -12.45
C LEU A 317 -11.76 -1.23 -12.84
N THR A 318 -10.44 -1.46 -12.82
CA THR A 318 -9.85 -2.79 -13.08
C THR A 318 -10.02 -3.74 -11.89
N LYS A 319 -10.47 -3.20 -10.75
CA LYS A 319 -10.52 -3.88 -9.45
C LYS A 319 -9.18 -4.46 -9.04
N SER A 320 -8.05 -3.98 -9.56
CA SER A 320 -6.72 -4.49 -9.22
C SER A 320 -5.91 -3.39 -8.55
N PRO A 321 -5.54 -3.51 -7.25
CA PRO A 321 -4.70 -2.52 -6.59
C PRO A 321 -3.35 -2.35 -7.29
N SER A 322 -2.84 -3.40 -7.92
CA SER A 322 -1.59 -3.37 -8.71
C SER A 322 -1.59 -2.31 -9.81
N PHE A 323 -2.76 -1.98 -10.39
CA PHE A 323 -2.86 -0.96 -11.43
C PHE A 323 -2.43 0.42 -10.93
N ALA A 324 -2.59 0.70 -9.63
CA ALA A 324 -2.14 1.97 -9.06
C ALA A 324 -0.60 2.06 -8.93
N GLY A 325 0.11 0.93 -9.05
CA GLY A 325 1.57 0.81 -8.89
C GLY A 325 2.37 1.22 -10.12
N TYR A 326 2.21 2.44 -10.63
CA TYR A 326 3.03 2.95 -11.75
C TYR A 326 4.45 3.35 -11.34
N GLU A 327 4.76 3.31 -10.04
CA GLU A 327 6.06 3.70 -9.51
C GLU A 327 7.14 2.64 -9.73
N PRO A 328 8.40 3.04 -9.96
CA PRO A 328 9.49 2.12 -10.31
C PRO A 328 10.04 1.33 -9.11
N PHE A 329 9.30 1.26 -8.00
CA PHE A 329 9.78 0.66 -6.75
C PHE A 329 9.86 -0.87 -6.87
N ALA A 330 8.80 -1.48 -7.41
CA ALA A 330 8.76 -2.92 -7.66
C ALA A 330 9.82 -3.34 -8.71
N THR A 331 10.03 -2.50 -9.73
CA THR A 331 11.05 -2.71 -10.77
C THR A 331 12.45 -2.72 -10.17
N LEU A 332 12.75 -1.76 -9.31
CA LEU A 332 14.07 -1.66 -8.68
C LEU A 332 14.30 -2.71 -7.60
N PHE A 333 13.44 -2.75 -6.57
CA PHE A 333 13.66 -3.56 -5.38
C PHE A 333 13.17 -4.99 -5.54
N GLY A 334 12.02 -5.17 -6.20
CA GLY A 334 11.48 -6.47 -6.56
C GLY A 334 12.13 -7.11 -7.78
N ARG A 335 12.98 -6.36 -8.50
CA ARG A 335 13.62 -6.75 -9.77
C ARG A 335 12.61 -7.23 -10.82
N GLN A 336 11.40 -6.68 -10.76
CA GLN A 336 10.25 -7.11 -11.56
C GLN A 336 9.48 -5.89 -12.01
N GLY A 337 9.31 -5.75 -13.32
CA GLY A 337 8.59 -4.63 -13.91
C GLY A 337 7.94 -5.04 -15.22
N PHE A 338 6.94 -4.26 -15.62
CA PHE A 338 6.18 -4.46 -16.84
C PHE A 338 6.53 -3.40 -17.87
N GLY A 339 6.95 -3.83 -19.07
CA GLY A 339 7.16 -2.97 -20.26
C GLY A 339 7.83 -1.63 -19.95
N ILE A 340 7.02 -0.56 -19.95
CA ILE A 340 7.47 0.83 -19.76
C ILE A 340 8.16 1.09 -18.41
N GLN A 341 7.89 0.31 -17.37
CA GLN A 341 8.52 0.48 -16.06
C GLN A 341 10.05 0.30 -16.12
N TRP A 342 10.52 -0.60 -16.99
CA TRP A 342 11.95 -0.80 -17.24
C TRP A 342 12.61 0.39 -17.95
N LEU A 343 11.84 1.23 -18.64
CA LEU A 343 12.32 2.48 -19.24
C LEU A 343 12.26 3.64 -18.23
N ILE A 344 11.23 3.70 -17.40
CA ILE A 344 11.06 4.74 -16.38
C ILE A 344 12.19 4.69 -15.34
N LEU A 345 12.57 3.50 -14.88
CA LEU A 345 13.60 3.35 -13.85
C LEU A 345 14.96 3.98 -14.22
N PRO A 346 15.61 3.63 -15.35
CA PRO A 346 16.89 4.24 -15.73
C PRO A 346 16.74 5.73 -16.02
N ALA A 347 15.64 6.17 -16.64
CA ALA A 347 15.38 7.60 -16.86
C ALA A 347 15.32 8.39 -15.54
N VAL A 348 14.67 7.83 -14.51
CA VAL A 348 14.60 8.42 -13.17
C VAL A 348 15.95 8.44 -12.48
N ILE A 349 16.70 7.32 -12.52
CA ILE A 349 18.03 7.25 -11.90
C ILE A 349 18.98 8.25 -12.56
N PHE A 350 19.01 8.29 -13.90
CA PHE A 350 19.83 9.24 -14.67
C PHE A 350 19.49 10.69 -14.31
N SER A 351 18.20 11.05 -14.31
CA SER A 351 17.74 12.39 -13.92
C SER A 351 18.11 12.73 -12.46
N SER A 352 18.20 11.72 -11.60
CA SER A 352 18.55 11.86 -10.19
C SER A 352 20.03 12.14 -9.95
N PHE A 353 20.92 11.95 -10.93
CA PHE A 353 22.31 12.44 -10.84
C PHE A 353 22.36 13.96 -10.76
N PHE A 354 21.48 14.64 -11.51
CA PHE A 354 21.46 16.10 -11.61
C PHE A 354 20.52 16.74 -10.59
N ILE A 355 19.33 16.14 -10.40
CA ILE A 355 18.27 16.68 -9.53
C ILE A 355 18.01 15.73 -8.38
N SER A 356 18.36 16.15 -7.16
CA SER A 356 18.05 15.37 -5.96
C SER A 356 16.55 15.09 -5.85
N ARG A 357 16.20 13.83 -5.62
CA ARG A 357 14.81 13.37 -5.44
C ARG A 357 13.89 13.71 -6.63
N PHE A 358 14.40 13.60 -7.86
CA PHE A 358 13.67 13.87 -9.10
C PHE A 358 12.26 13.25 -9.13
N TRP A 359 12.15 11.94 -8.97
CA TRP A 359 10.85 11.25 -8.97
C TRP A 359 9.95 11.73 -7.84
N CYS A 360 10.50 11.91 -6.63
CA CYS A 360 9.73 12.37 -5.48
C CYS A 360 9.14 13.77 -5.66
N ARG A 361 9.85 14.63 -6.39
CA ARG A 361 9.45 16.01 -6.68
C ARG A 361 8.38 16.07 -7.78
N PHE A 362 8.51 15.27 -8.84
CA PHE A 362 7.69 15.42 -10.04
C PHE A 362 6.54 14.41 -10.20
N PHE A 363 6.73 13.17 -9.75
CA PHE A 363 5.83 12.07 -10.12
C PHE A 363 5.32 11.28 -8.92
N CYS A 364 6.09 11.18 -7.83
CA CYS A 364 5.77 10.31 -6.71
C CYS A 364 4.47 10.73 -6.01
N PRO A 365 3.53 9.78 -5.81
CA PRO A 365 2.27 10.05 -5.12
C PRO A 365 2.45 10.20 -3.60
N GLY A 366 3.52 9.63 -3.04
CA GLY A 366 3.76 9.57 -1.59
C GLY A 366 3.86 10.93 -0.89
N LEU A 367 4.36 11.98 -1.56
CA LEU A 367 4.45 13.30 -0.94
C LEU A 367 3.06 13.94 -0.72
N ILE A 368 2.16 13.76 -1.68
CA ILE A 368 0.78 14.27 -1.58
C ILE A 368 0.02 13.56 -0.46
N LEU A 369 0.16 12.25 -0.37
CA LEU A 369 -0.50 11.46 0.68
C LEU A 369 -0.14 11.98 2.08
N ASN A 370 1.14 12.32 2.30
CA ASN A 370 1.58 12.94 3.55
C ASN A 370 1.02 14.35 3.76
N GLU A 371 0.92 15.17 2.71
CA GLU A 371 0.28 16.49 2.81
C GLU A 371 -1.19 16.38 3.22
N ILE A 372 -1.90 15.39 2.70
CA ILE A 372 -3.29 15.08 3.07
C ILE A 372 -3.35 14.67 4.54
N ILE A 373 -2.45 13.79 5.01
CA ILE A 373 -2.38 13.34 6.41
C ILE A 373 -2.10 14.53 7.37
N LEU A 374 -1.21 15.45 7.00
CA LEU A 374 -0.83 16.57 7.86
C LEU A 374 -1.82 17.76 7.83
N ARG A 375 -2.74 17.81 6.86
CA ARG A 375 -3.70 18.91 6.72
C ARG A 375 -4.67 19.03 7.90
N PRO A 376 -5.30 17.94 8.39
CA PRO A 376 -6.13 18.00 9.61
C PRO A 376 -5.36 18.52 10.83
N ARG A 377 -4.13 18.04 11.05
CA ARG A 377 -3.31 18.50 12.19
C ARG A 377 -3.06 20.01 12.14
N ARG A 378 -2.68 20.55 10.98
CA ARG A 378 -2.45 22.01 10.83
C ARG A 378 -3.71 22.80 11.11
N TYR A 379 -4.87 22.29 10.68
CA TYR A 379 -6.16 22.91 10.97
C TYR A 379 -6.49 22.88 12.48
N ILE A 380 -6.33 21.73 13.14
CA ILE A 380 -6.56 21.56 14.58
C ILE A 380 -5.62 22.45 15.40
N MET A 381 -4.32 22.45 15.08
CA MET A 381 -3.34 23.30 15.76
C MET A 381 -3.67 24.80 15.59
N GLY A 382 -4.11 25.21 14.40
CA GLY A 382 -4.54 26.59 14.16
C GLY A 382 -5.79 26.98 14.96
N ILE A 383 -6.70 26.03 15.25
CA ILE A 383 -7.84 26.26 16.14
C ILE A 383 -7.36 26.35 17.60
N LEU A 384 -6.54 25.40 18.05
CA LEU A 384 -6.00 25.39 19.42
C LEU A 384 -5.20 26.66 19.74
N GLU A 385 -4.42 27.15 18.77
CA GLU A 385 -3.68 28.40 18.90
C GLU A 385 -4.61 29.61 19.01
N LYS A 386 -5.68 29.68 18.19
CA LYS A 386 -6.71 30.72 18.31
C LYS A 386 -7.42 30.69 19.66
N VAL A 387 -7.80 29.50 20.15
CA VAL A 387 -8.44 29.32 21.45
C VAL A 387 -7.49 29.71 22.60
N SER A 388 -6.21 29.35 22.50
CA SER A 388 -5.17 29.75 23.46
C SER A 388 -5.00 31.28 23.51
N LEU A 389 -4.95 31.93 22.34
CA LEU A 389 -4.85 33.39 22.22
C LEU A 389 -6.11 34.10 22.76
N GLU A 390 -7.30 33.54 22.53
CA GLU A 390 -8.56 34.08 23.03
C GLU A 390 -8.67 33.96 24.56
N ASN A 391 -8.30 32.81 25.12
CA ASN A 391 -8.20 32.59 26.56
C ASN A 391 -7.13 33.49 27.22
N ALA A 392 -6.01 33.75 26.54
CA ALA A 392 -4.99 34.68 27.01
C ALA A 392 -5.47 36.15 26.97
N LYS A 393 -6.34 36.52 26.02
CA LYS A 393 -6.99 37.85 25.97
C LYS A 393 -8.03 38.02 27.09
N LEU A 394 -8.85 37.00 27.36
CA LEU A 394 -9.84 37.03 28.45
C LEU A 394 -9.19 37.14 29.84
N LYS A 395 -8.01 36.55 30.05
CA LYS A 395 -7.23 36.71 31.30
C LYS A 395 -6.60 38.10 31.48
N LYS A 396 -6.50 38.91 30.41
CA LYS A 396 -5.88 40.25 30.44
C LYS A 396 -6.87 41.39 30.71
N VAL A 397 -8.08 41.12 31.21
CA VAL A 397 -9.00 42.16 31.69
C VAL A 397 -8.98 42.22 33.23
N PRO A 398 -8.06 42.98 33.85
CA PRO A 398 -8.26 43.44 35.22
C PRO A 398 -8.93 44.81 35.21
N GLY A 399 -10.05 44.93 35.94
CA GLY A 399 -10.64 46.21 36.25
C GLY A 399 -9.67 47.07 37.06
N ILE A 400 -9.35 48.26 36.56
CA ILE A 400 -8.74 49.33 37.35
C ILE A 400 -9.48 50.63 37.04
N LYS A 401 -9.97 51.24 38.12
CA LYS A 401 -10.72 52.49 38.17
C LYS A 401 -9.93 53.66 37.57
N ARG A 402 -10.68 54.59 36.98
CA ARG A 402 -10.29 55.96 36.61
C ARG A 402 -9.29 56.58 37.60
N THR A 403 -8.21 57.12 37.06
CA THR A 403 -7.71 58.43 37.50
C THR A 403 -7.10 59.13 36.29
N GLN A 404 -7.68 60.28 35.94
CA GLN A 404 -7.19 61.16 34.89
C GLN A 404 -5.82 61.73 35.28
N ARG A 405 -4.86 61.70 34.35
CA ARG A 405 -3.97 62.85 34.17
C ARG A 405 -3.50 62.94 32.72
N THR A 406 -3.76 64.10 32.17
CA THR A 406 -3.43 64.69 30.87
C THR A 406 -1.98 64.49 30.43
N GLN A 407 -1.74 64.13 29.16
CA GLN A 407 -1.07 64.96 28.15
C GLN A 407 -0.69 64.14 26.89
N GLY A 408 -0.87 64.76 25.72
CA GLY A 408 -0.01 64.54 24.55
C GLY A 408 -0.47 63.53 23.49
N THR A 409 -1.31 64.00 22.58
CA THR A 409 -1.48 63.47 21.21
C THR A 409 -0.14 63.35 20.46
N GLN A 410 0.19 62.16 19.93
CA GLN A 410 0.66 61.94 18.54
C GLN A 410 1.01 60.47 18.27
N GLY A 411 0.45 59.91 17.18
CA GLY A 411 1.20 59.00 16.31
C GLY A 411 0.96 57.49 16.42
N THR A 412 -0.24 57.02 16.06
CA THR A 412 -0.47 55.65 15.60
C THR A 412 0.37 55.33 14.36
N LYS A 413 1.52 54.68 14.52
CA LYS A 413 2.31 54.14 13.37
C LYS A 413 3.20 52.92 13.69
N GLY A 414 2.96 52.20 14.79
CA GLY A 414 3.87 51.14 15.28
C GLY A 414 3.35 49.70 15.30
N ILE A 415 2.16 49.40 14.78
CA ILE A 415 1.55 48.06 14.93
C ILE A 415 1.61 47.21 13.64
N GLU A 416 1.69 47.82 12.45
CA GLU A 416 1.81 47.06 11.19
C GLU A 416 3.23 46.51 10.93
N GLU A 417 4.26 47.04 11.60
CA GLU A 417 5.66 46.67 11.34
C GLU A 417 6.13 45.40 12.09
N ILE A 418 5.37 44.98 13.12
CA ILE A 418 5.68 43.76 13.90
C ILE A 418 5.04 42.51 13.24
N GLU A 419 3.91 42.66 12.57
CA GLU A 419 3.19 41.55 11.92
C GLU A 419 3.85 41.11 10.60
N ALA A 420 4.56 42.02 9.93
CA ALA A 420 5.34 41.73 8.72
C ALA A 420 6.70 41.05 9.01
N ARG A 421 7.26 41.20 10.22
CA ARG A 421 8.57 40.64 10.58
C ARG A 421 8.48 39.18 11.06
N SER A 422 7.39 38.81 11.72
CA SER A 422 7.13 37.45 12.21
C SER A 422 6.82 36.43 11.08
N THR A 423 6.14 36.87 10.03
CA THR A 423 5.73 35.99 8.92
C THR A 423 6.84 35.70 7.91
N ASN A 424 7.88 36.55 7.85
CA ASN A 424 8.98 36.41 6.89
C ASN A 424 10.15 35.52 7.38
N GLU A 425 10.32 35.32 8.70
CA GLU A 425 11.38 34.43 9.22
C GLU A 425 11.02 32.94 9.19
N LEU A 426 9.74 32.58 9.20
CA LEU A 426 9.31 31.17 9.20
C LEU A 426 9.39 30.48 7.83
N ASN A 427 9.52 31.25 6.74
CA ASN A 427 9.62 30.73 5.37
C ASN A 427 11.06 30.63 4.83
N ASN A 428 12.08 31.04 5.60
CA ASN A 428 13.44 31.19 5.08
C ASN A 428 14.48 30.22 5.67
N ILE A 429 14.06 28.99 6.01
CA ILE A 429 15.01 27.88 6.23
C ILE A 429 14.94 26.95 5.01
N GLU A 430 15.22 27.54 3.85
CA GLU A 430 15.85 26.81 2.76
C GLU A 430 17.31 26.51 3.16
N VAL A 431 17.75 25.34 2.72
CA VAL A 431 19.12 24.83 2.77
C VAL A 431 20.13 25.93 2.39
N LYS A 432 20.81 26.47 3.42
CA LYS A 432 22.21 26.89 3.29
C LYS A 432 23.09 25.65 3.50
N GLU A 433 24.07 25.57 2.61
CA GLU A 433 24.82 24.41 2.10
C GLU A 433 25.36 23.41 3.12
#